data_AF-A0A383EQ85-F1
#
_entry.id   AF-A0A383EQ85-F1
#
_cell.length_a   1.000
_cell.length_b   1.000
_cell.length_c   1.000
_cell.angle_alpha   90.00
_cell.angle_beta   90.00
_cell.angle_gamma   90.00
#
_symmetry.space_group_name_H-M   'P 1'
#
loop_
_entity.id
_entity.type
_entity.pdbx_description
1 polymer ?
#
loop_
_entity_poly.entity_id
_entity_poly.type
_entity_poly.pdbx_seq_one_letter_code
_entity_poly.pdbx_strand_id
1 'polypeptide(L)'
;MSDEQPASVPLKPAPKRHRGSGLGRIGRKWPFFVWLLFIPALLALYEYGGGYYELNGTVEFDFEAVSGREVGRIEDVKVAIGQKVTRGDLLVVLDTSLIDKEIASIKEELELDRLDRDRRFSTAVQRLRVDVSELLMDQASDSAELAIFSRQLEHLKGLLDRGLVDREVVSDL
;
A
#
# COMPACT_ATOMS: atom_id res chain seq x y z
N MET A 1 139.79 17.77 17.71
CA MET A 1 139.40 18.30 16.38
C MET A 1 138.08 17.65 16.05
N SER A 2 136.99 18.33 16.42
CA SER A 2 136.24 19.26 15.55
C SER A 2 135.22 18.44 14.76
N ASP A 3 133.96 18.44 15.22
CA ASP A 3 132.90 19.38 14.84
C ASP A 3 132.26 19.00 13.49
N GLU A 4 130.96 18.67 13.52
CA GLU A 4 129.86 19.26 12.73
C GLU A 4 128.71 18.28 12.45
N GLN A 5 127.57 18.61 13.08
CA GLN A 5 126.17 18.35 12.67
C GLN A 5 125.80 19.32 11.50
N PRO A 6 124.54 19.42 10.98
CA PRO A 6 123.32 18.57 11.01
C PRO A 6 122.52 18.56 9.65
N ALA A 7 121.23 18.13 9.72
CA ALA A 7 120.04 18.51 8.91
C ALA A 7 119.45 17.38 8.02
N SER A 8 118.14 17.18 7.83
CA SER A 8 116.89 17.57 8.51
C SER A 8 115.71 16.83 7.80
N VAL A 9 114.64 16.56 8.58
CA VAL A 9 113.38 15.78 8.39
C VAL A 9 112.48 16.19 7.19
N PRO A 10 111.37 15.47 6.87
CA PRO A 10 110.06 15.84 7.46
C PRO A 10 109.04 14.69 7.78
N LEU A 11 108.03 15.06 8.59
CA LEU A 11 106.96 14.32 9.30
C LEU A 11 105.83 13.66 8.45
N LYS A 12 105.12 12.66 9.04
CA LYS A 12 103.64 12.46 8.87
C LYS A 12 103.00 11.62 10.02
N PRO A 13 101.73 11.85 10.45
CA PRO A 13 101.24 11.50 11.79
C PRO A 13 100.42 10.20 11.90
N ALA A 14 100.20 9.78 13.15
CA ALA A 14 99.50 8.57 13.61
C ALA A 14 98.02 8.42 13.18
N PRO A 15 97.48 7.19 13.23
CA PRO A 15 96.10 6.99 13.65
C PRO A 15 95.91 6.00 14.82
N LYS A 16 94.88 6.28 15.60
CA LYS A 16 94.43 5.57 16.82
C LYS A 16 93.60 4.31 16.47
N ARG A 17 93.70 3.31 17.37
CA ARG A 17 92.73 2.24 17.76
C ARG A 17 91.71 1.70 16.74
N HIS A 18 91.61 0.38 16.65
CA HIS A 18 90.30 -0.28 16.77
C HIS A 18 90.38 -1.65 17.47
N ARG A 19 89.63 -1.77 18.57
CA ARG A 19 89.40 -3.00 19.34
C ARG A 19 88.51 -3.91 18.49
N GLY A 20 89.07 -4.99 17.96
CA GLY A 20 88.32 -6.03 17.25
C GLY A 20 87.40 -6.78 18.22
N SER A 21 86.12 -6.48 18.12
CA SER A 21 85.01 -6.99 18.91
C SER A 21 84.84 -8.51 18.78
N GLY A 22 84.75 -9.20 19.91
CA GLY A 22 84.45 -10.64 20.02
C GLY A 22 83.00 -11.03 19.70
N LEU A 23 82.33 -10.33 18.78
CA LEU A 23 80.91 -10.58 18.43
C LEU A 23 80.69 -11.67 17.36
N GLY A 24 81.74 -12.25 16.77
CA GLY A 24 81.62 -13.27 15.72
C GLY A 24 81.09 -14.65 16.19
N ARG A 25 81.09 -14.94 17.49
CA ARG A 25 80.62 -16.24 18.04
C ARG A 25 79.16 -16.24 18.48
N ILE A 26 78.54 -15.08 18.69
CA ILE A 26 77.11 -14.98 19.07
C ILE A 26 76.19 -15.14 17.85
N GLY A 27 76.64 -14.77 16.65
CA GLY A 27 75.83 -14.86 15.42
C GLY A 27 75.40 -16.28 15.03
N ARG A 28 76.16 -17.31 15.41
CA ARG A 28 75.85 -18.72 15.06
C ARG A 28 74.74 -19.33 15.92
N LYS A 29 74.45 -18.77 17.10
CA LYS A 29 73.37 -19.20 18.00
C LYS A 29 72.12 -18.33 17.91
N TRP A 30 72.12 -17.32 17.04
CA TRP A 30 70.99 -16.42 16.82
C TRP A 30 69.64 -17.13 16.55
N PRO A 31 69.55 -18.21 15.73
CA PRO A 31 68.27 -18.90 15.53
C PRO A 31 67.73 -19.57 16.80
N PHE A 32 68.60 -20.00 17.72
CA PHE A 32 68.15 -20.55 19.00
C PHE A 32 67.51 -19.48 19.89
N PHE A 33 68.01 -18.25 19.89
CA PHE A 33 67.39 -17.16 20.65
C PHE A 33 66.04 -16.73 20.08
N VAL A 34 65.90 -16.73 18.75
CA VAL A 34 64.62 -16.47 18.10
C VAL A 34 63.60 -17.53 18.50
N TRP A 35 63.97 -18.81 18.48
CA TRP A 35 63.11 -19.89 18.95
C TRP A 35 62.80 -19.81 20.45
N LEU A 36 63.79 -19.46 21.26
CA LEU A 36 63.63 -19.32 22.72
C LEU A 36 62.70 -18.16 23.09
N LEU A 37 62.57 -17.13 22.24
CA LEU A 37 61.61 -16.05 22.42
C LEU A 37 60.25 -16.32 21.74
N PHE A 38 60.25 -17.05 20.64
CA PHE A 38 59.04 -17.37 19.88
C PHE A 38 58.13 -18.38 20.60
N ILE A 39 58.70 -19.43 21.18
CA ILE A 39 57.95 -20.43 21.94
C ILE A 39 57.17 -19.81 23.11
N PRO A 40 57.78 -19.00 24.01
CA PRO A 40 57.04 -18.37 25.10
C PRO A 40 56.06 -17.31 24.61
N ALA A 41 56.35 -16.62 23.50
CA ALA A 41 55.38 -15.71 22.89
C ALA A 41 54.13 -16.44 22.37
N LEU A 42 54.31 -17.64 21.80
CA LEU A 42 53.20 -18.46 21.32
C LEU A 42 52.38 -19.06 22.48
N LEU A 43 53.06 -19.49 23.54
CA LEU A 43 52.42 -19.94 24.78
C LEU A 43 51.64 -18.80 25.46
N ALA A 44 52.24 -17.61 25.56
CA ALA A 44 51.55 -16.44 26.08
C ALA A 44 50.33 -16.08 25.22
N LEU A 45 50.45 -16.13 23.90
CA LEU A 45 49.31 -15.86 23.02
C LEU A 45 48.22 -16.93 23.16
N TYR A 46 48.57 -18.18 23.44
CA TYR A 46 47.60 -19.25 23.68
C TYR A 46 46.90 -19.09 25.03
N GLU A 47 47.64 -18.77 26.10
CA GLU A 47 47.08 -18.54 27.44
C GLU A 47 46.26 -17.24 27.53
N TYR A 48 46.69 -16.17 26.85
CA TYR A 48 46.04 -14.86 26.91
C TYR A 48 45.10 -14.55 25.73
N GLY A 49 45.24 -15.22 24.59
CA GLY A 49 44.48 -14.93 23.36
C GLY A 49 43.18 -15.72 23.21
N GLY A 50 42.97 -16.74 24.04
CA GLY A 50 41.74 -17.56 24.06
C GLY A 50 40.61 -16.92 24.85
N GLY A 51 40.32 -15.64 24.63
CA GLY A 51 39.13 -15.00 25.20
C GLY A 51 37.90 -15.46 24.45
N TYR A 52 37.17 -16.43 24.99
CA TYR A 52 35.82 -16.74 24.52
C TYR A 52 34.97 -15.50 24.76
N TYR A 53 34.68 -14.75 23.69
CA TYR A 53 33.74 -13.64 23.76
C TYR A 53 32.33 -14.23 23.87
N GLU A 54 31.87 -14.43 25.10
CA GLU A 54 30.46 -14.64 25.39
C GLU A 54 29.73 -13.32 25.14
N LEU A 55 29.18 -13.18 23.93
CA LEU A 55 28.23 -12.12 23.66
C LEU A 55 26.92 -12.45 24.38
N ASN A 56 26.69 -11.80 25.51
CA ASN A 56 25.39 -11.78 26.17
C ASN A 56 24.39 -11.05 25.27
N GLY A 57 23.63 -11.83 24.50
CA GLY A 57 22.46 -11.36 23.78
C GLY A 57 21.21 -11.57 24.64
N THR A 58 20.37 -10.54 24.71
CA THR A 58 19.00 -10.68 25.23
C THR A 58 18.08 -10.95 24.06
N VAL A 59 17.25 -11.99 24.17
CA VAL A 59 16.14 -12.20 23.23
C VAL A 59 14.98 -11.34 23.70
N GLU A 60 14.68 -10.29 22.94
CA GLU A 60 13.48 -9.48 23.14
C GLU A 60 12.32 -10.14 22.39
N PHE A 61 11.24 -10.43 23.11
CA PHE A 61 10.01 -10.94 22.52
C PHE A 61 9.07 -9.75 22.32
N ASP A 62 8.74 -9.45 21.07
CA ASP A 62 7.72 -8.48 20.74
C ASP A 62 6.34 -9.13 20.90
N PHE A 63 5.54 -8.60 21.82
CA PHE A 63 4.20 -9.11 22.11
C PHE A 63 3.17 -8.17 21.48
N GLU A 64 2.53 -8.62 20.41
CA GLU A 64 1.38 -7.93 19.84
C GLU A 64 0.09 -8.64 20.24
N ALA A 65 -0.77 -7.91 20.96
CA ALA A 65 -2.06 -8.44 21.37
C ALA A 65 -3.05 -8.41 20.21
N VAL A 66 -3.66 -9.56 19.92
CA VAL A 66 -4.72 -9.66 18.90
C VAL A 66 -6.08 -9.51 19.58
N SER A 67 -6.94 -8.66 19.03
CA SER A 67 -8.31 -8.45 19.50
C SER A 67 -9.32 -8.70 18.39
N GLY A 68 -10.54 -9.10 18.79
CA GLY A 68 -11.67 -9.17 17.88
C GLY A 68 -12.11 -7.77 17.45
N ARG A 69 -12.52 -7.63 16.18
CA ARG A 69 -13.10 -6.37 15.66
C ARG A 69 -14.45 -6.07 16.29
N GLU A 70 -15.24 -7.12 16.49
CA GLU A 70 -16.58 -7.05 17.06
C GLU A 70 -16.58 -7.68 18.46
N VAL A 71 -17.46 -7.18 19.32
CA VAL A 71 -17.69 -7.76 20.65
C VAL A 71 -18.71 -8.88 20.52
N GLY A 72 -18.34 -10.09 20.97
CA GLY A 72 -19.23 -11.25 20.86
C GLY A 72 -18.85 -12.38 21.81
N ARG A 73 -19.78 -13.32 21.97
CA ARG A 73 -19.51 -14.56 22.70
C ARG A 73 -18.62 -15.46 21.84
N ILE A 74 -17.58 -16.04 22.43
CA ILE A 74 -16.75 -17.03 21.75
C ILE A 74 -17.57 -18.31 21.59
N GLU A 75 -17.73 -18.76 20.35
CA GLU A 75 -18.35 -20.04 20.03
C GLU A 75 -17.31 -21.16 20.11
N ASP A 76 -16.14 -20.94 19.50
CA ASP A 76 -15.08 -21.94 19.46
C ASP A 76 -13.68 -21.32 19.36
N VAL A 77 -12.69 -22.00 19.93
CA VAL A 77 -11.27 -21.61 19.87
C VAL A 77 -10.53 -22.66 19.05
N LYS A 78 -9.97 -22.26 17.91
CA LYS A 78 -9.36 -23.18 16.94
C LYS A 78 -7.87 -23.43 17.18
N VAL A 79 -7.26 -22.74 18.15
CA VAL A 79 -5.84 -22.79 18.42
C VAL A 79 -5.54 -23.15 19.87
N ALA A 80 -4.48 -23.93 20.07
CA ALA A 80 -3.97 -24.26 21.40
C ALA A 80 -2.87 -23.28 21.84
N ILE A 81 -2.67 -23.17 23.15
CA ILE A 81 -1.59 -22.35 23.72
C ILE A 81 -0.24 -22.90 23.25
N GLY A 82 0.62 -22.01 22.73
CA GLY A 82 1.94 -22.37 22.19
C GLY A 82 1.94 -22.88 20.76
N GLN A 83 0.77 -22.99 20.11
CA GLN A 83 0.68 -23.33 18.69
C GLN A 83 1.23 -22.18 17.84
N LYS A 84 2.11 -22.51 16.89
CA LYS A 84 2.59 -21.54 15.91
C LYS A 84 1.49 -21.27 14.89
N VAL A 85 1.11 -20.00 14.75
CA VAL A 85 0.10 -19.51 13.80
C VAL A 85 0.76 -18.64 12.74
N THR A 86 0.14 -18.60 11.57
CA THR A 86 0.55 -17.76 10.44
C THR A 86 -0.48 -16.66 10.18
N ARG A 87 -0.08 -15.64 9.42
CA ARG A 87 -0.97 -14.52 9.10
C ARG A 87 -2.17 -15.01 8.32
N GLY A 88 -3.37 -14.74 8.85
CA GLY A 88 -4.65 -15.14 8.25
C GLY A 88 -5.24 -16.41 8.86
N ASP A 89 -4.54 -17.09 9.77
CA ASP A 89 -5.09 -18.24 10.46
C ASP A 89 -6.24 -17.84 11.39
N LEU A 90 -7.29 -18.67 11.38
CA LEU A 90 -8.47 -18.45 12.20
C LEU A 90 -8.17 -18.91 13.62
N LEU A 91 -8.15 -17.96 14.55
CA LEU A 91 -7.86 -18.23 15.96
C LEU A 91 -9.13 -18.59 16.74
N VAL A 92 -10.20 -17.83 16.51
CA VAL A 92 -11.43 -17.89 17.30
C VAL A 92 -12.63 -17.68 16.37
N VAL A 93 -13.70 -18.43 16.60
CA VAL A 93 -15.02 -18.21 16.01
C VAL A 93 -15.91 -17.56 17.07
N LEU A 94 -16.52 -16.43 16.72
CA LEU A 94 -17.53 -15.77 17.55
C LEU A 94 -18.92 -16.24 17.13
N ASP A 95 -19.84 -16.33 18.09
CA ASP A 95 -21.25 -16.61 17.83
C ASP A 95 -21.88 -15.44 17.06
N THR A 96 -22.16 -15.65 15.79
CA THR A 96 -22.74 -14.64 14.88
C THR A 96 -24.26 -14.66 14.83
N SER A 97 -24.95 -15.43 15.68
CA SER A 97 -26.40 -15.63 15.57
C SER A 97 -27.24 -14.35 15.60
N LEU A 98 -26.78 -13.30 16.29
CA LEU A 98 -27.44 -11.99 16.25
C LEU A 98 -27.21 -11.26 14.92
N ILE A 99 -25.97 -11.27 14.45
CA ILE A 99 -25.57 -10.66 13.18
C ILE A 99 -26.29 -11.37 12.02
N ASP A 100 -26.39 -12.70 12.07
CA ASP A 100 -27.06 -13.49 11.03
C ASP A 100 -28.57 -13.18 10.97
N LYS A 101 -29.22 -12.97 12.12
CA LYS A 101 -30.62 -12.53 12.18
C LYS A 101 -30.81 -11.14 11.61
N GLU A 102 -29.92 -10.21 11.92
CA GLU A 102 -29.95 -8.85 11.38
C GLU A 102 -29.73 -8.84 9.87
N ILE A 103 -28.76 -9.62 9.38
CA ILE A 103 -28.53 -9.81 7.94
C ILE A 103 -29.77 -10.40 7.28
N ALA A 104 -30.42 -11.39 7.91
CA ALA A 104 -31.63 -11.99 7.38
C ALA A 104 -32.79 -10.97 7.30
N SER A 105 -33.01 -10.17 8.34
CA SER A 105 -34.06 -9.14 8.31
C SER A 105 -33.77 -8.05 7.27
N ILE A 106 -32.52 -7.62 7.13
CA ILE A 106 -32.12 -6.62 6.11
C ILE A 106 -32.34 -7.18 4.70
N LYS A 107 -32.03 -8.47 4.48
CA LYS A 107 -32.28 -9.13 3.19
C LYS A 107 -33.77 -9.19 2.87
N GLU A 108 -34.61 -9.54 3.85
CA GLU A 108 -36.06 -9.58 3.68
C GLU A 108 -36.62 -8.19 3.36
N GLU A 109 -36.18 -7.15 4.08
CA GLU A 109 -36.55 -5.76 3.81
C GLU A 109 -36.16 -5.33 2.38
N LEU A 110 -34.95 -5.68 1.95
CA LEU A 110 -34.48 -5.38 0.59
C LEU A 110 -35.31 -6.07 -0.49
N GLU A 111 -35.76 -7.29 -0.25
CA GLU A 111 -36.64 -8.01 -1.17
C GLU A 111 -38.03 -7.36 -1.25
N LEU A 112 -38.59 -6.95 -0.11
CA LEU A 112 -39.85 -6.22 -0.06
C LEU A 112 -39.75 -4.88 -0.80
N ASP A 113 -38.69 -4.10 -0.57
CA ASP A 113 -38.50 -2.82 -1.27
C ASP A 113 -38.36 -2.99 -2.78
N ARG A 114 -37.68 -4.06 -3.23
CA ARG A 114 -37.62 -4.41 -4.67
C ARG A 114 -39.00 -4.69 -5.25
N LEU A 115 -39.80 -5.52 -4.58
CA LEU A 115 -41.16 -5.84 -5.02
C LEU A 115 -42.07 -4.60 -5.06
N ASP A 116 -41.97 -3.75 -4.04
CA ASP A 116 -42.71 -2.49 -3.97
C ASP A 116 -42.30 -1.52 -5.08
N ARG A 117 -40.99 -1.42 -5.36
CA ARG A 117 -40.48 -0.60 -6.46
C ARG A 117 -40.99 -1.08 -7.80
N ASP A 118 -40.97 -2.39 -8.04
CA ASP A 118 -41.44 -2.98 -9.29
C ASP A 118 -42.96 -2.75 -9.46
N ARG A 119 -43.73 -2.91 -8.39
CA ARG A 119 -45.17 -2.61 -8.38
C ARG A 119 -45.48 -1.13 -8.63
N ARG A 120 -44.71 -0.22 -8.03
CA ARG A 120 -44.85 1.22 -8.26
C ARG A 120 -44.51 1.56 -9.71
N PHE A 121 -43.45 0.96 -10.24
CA PHE A 121 -43.05 1.14 -11.62
C PHE A 121 -44.12 0.65 -12.60
N SER A 122 -44.66 -0.56 -12.41
CA SER A 122 -45.72 -1.10 -13.28
C SER A 122 -46.98 -0.23 -13.24
N THR A 123 -47.35 0.25 -12.06
CA THR A 123 -48.49 1.15 -11.88
C THR A 123 -48.25 2.49 -12.59
N ALA A 124 -47.05 3.05 -12.48
CA ALA A 124 -46.68 4.29 -13.16
C ALA A 124 -46.73 4.14 -14.69
N VAL A 125 -46.21 3.04 -15.23
CA VAL A 125 -46.29 2.72 -16.67
C VAL A 125 -47.74 2.61 -17.14
N GLN A 126 -48.60 1.96 -16.35
CA GLN A 126 -50.03 1.86 -16.69
C GLN A 126 -50.71 3.23 -16.69
N ARG A 127 -50.44 4.09 -15.70
CA ARG A 127 -50.97 5.47 -15.66
C ARG A 127 -50.52 6.28 -16.87
N LEU A 128 -49.21 6.32 -17.14
CA LEU A 128 -48.64 6.99 -18.31
C LEU A 128 -49.29 6.51 -19.62
N ARG A 129 -49.59 5.21 -19.73
CA ARG A 129 -50.25 4.66 -20.93
C ARG A 129 -51.68 5.18 -21.09
N VAL A 130 -52.43 5.31 -19.99
CA VAL A 130 -53.76 5.89 -19.99
C VAL A 130 -53.69 7.37 -20.36
N ASP A 131 -52.80 8.13 -19.74
CA ASP A 131 -52.62 9.57 -20.02
C ASP A 131 -52.28 9.82 -21.50
N VAL A 132 -51.37 9.02 -22.08
CA VAL A 132 -51.03 9.11 -23.51
C VAL A 132 -52.25 8.76 -24.37
N SER A 133 -53.04 7.76 -23.99
CA SER A 133 -54.24 7.40 -24.74
C SER A 133 -55.30 8.51 -24.68
N GLU A 134 -55.46 9.18 -23.55
CA GLU A 134 -56.38 10.31 -23.37
C GLU A 134 -55.96 11.48 -24.25
N LEU A 135 -54.69 11.89 -24.19
CA LEU A 135 -54.14 12.96 -25.03
C LEU A 135 -54.31 12.70 -26.53
N LEU A 136 -54.18 11.44 -26.97
CA LEU A 136 -54.40 11.07 -28.37
C LEU A 136 -55.87 11.17 -28.77
N MET A 137 -56.81 10.85 -27.87
CA MET A 137 -58.24 10.98 -28.13
C MET A 137 -58.65 12.45 -28.19
N ASP A 138 -58.13 13.28 -27.28
CA ASP A 138 -58.35 14.72 -27.28
C ASP A 138 -57.84 15.34 -28.58
N GLN A 139 -56.60 15.01 -28.98
CA GLN A 139 -56.03 15.47 -30.24
C GLN A 139 -56.87 15.04 -31.46
N ALA A 140 -57.39 13.81 -31.46
CA ALA A 140 -58.25 13.32 -32.52
C ALA A 140 -59.58 14.09 -32.58
N SER A 141 -60.18 14.36 -31.42
CA SER A 141 -61.40 15.17 -31.30
C SER A 141 -61.20 16.58 -31.83
N ASP A 142 -60.16 17.28 -31.36
CA ASP A 142 -59.81 18.64 -31.81
C ASP A 142 -59.60 18.69 -33.32
N SER A 143 -58.90 17.69 -33.88
CA SER A 143 -58.68 17.61 -35.32
C SER A 143 -59.97 17.43 -36.12
N ALA A 144 -60.94 16.69 -35.57
CA ALA A 144 -62.25 16.51 -36.18
C ALA A 144 -63.09 17.78 -36.09
N GLU A 145 -63.04 18.51 -34.98
CA GLU A 145 -63.68 19.81 -34.82
C GLU A 145 -63.13 20.84 -35.80
N LEU A 146 -61.81 20.94 -35.93
CA LEU A 146 -61.15 21.80 -36.93
C LEU A 146 -61.55 21.43 -38.37
N ALA A 147 -61.71 20.14 -38.66
CA ALA A 147 -62.18 19.69 -39.97
C ALA A 147 -63.65 20.11 -40.24
N ILE A 148 -64.50 20.17 -39.22
CA ILE A 148 -65.87 20.67 -39.33
C ILE A 148 -65.87 22.19 -39.52
N PHE A 149 -65.12 22.94 -38.70
CA PHE A 149 -65.05 24.40 -38.81
C PHE A 149 -64.46 24.87 -40.14
N SER A 150 -63.42 24.19 -40.64
CA SER A 150 -62.85 24.51 -41.95
C SER A 150 -63.85 24.31 -43.09
N ARG A 151 -64.65 23.24 -43.07
CA ARG A 151 -65.75 23.04 -44.03
C ARG A 151 -66.82 24.12 -43.94
N GLN A 152 -67.18 24.53 -42.72
CA GLN A 152 -68.16 25.61 -42.53
C GLN A 152 -67.63 26.94 -43.06
N LEU A 153 -66.36 27.26 -42.80
CA LEU A 153 -65.71 28.44 -43.35
C LEU A 153 -65.62 28.41 -44.87
N GLU A 154 -65.28 27.27 -45.48
CA GLU A 154 -65.26 27.10 -46.93
C GLU A 154 -66.65 27.31 -47.54
N HIS A 155 -67.68 26.75 -46.90
CA HIS A 155 -69.07 26.96 -47.32
C HIS A 155 -69.50 28.44 -47.24
N LEU A 156 -69.19 29.12 -46.13
CA LEU A 156 -69.48 30.54 -45.94
C LEU A 156 -68.73 31.42 -46.94
N LYS A 157 -67.45 31.15 -47.21
CA LYS A 157 -66.68 31.83 -48.26
C LYS A 157 -67.34 31.68 -49.62
N GLY A 158 -67.78 30.47 -49.97
CA GLY A 158 -68.49 30.22 -51.23
C GLY A 158 -69.84 30.96 -51.35
N LEU A 159 -70.53 31.20 -50.23
CA LEU A 159 -71.76 32.01 -50.20
C LEU A 159 -71.47 33.52 -50.31
N LEU A 160 -70.39 33.98 -49.68
CA LEU A 160 -69.91 35.36 -49.77
C LEU A 160 -69.51 35.72 -51.21
N ASP A 161 -68.77 34.84 -51.90
CA ASP A 161 -68.34 35.06 -53.29
C ASP A 161 -69.52 35.14 -54.28
N ARG A 162 -70.67 34.54 -53.92
CA ARG A 162 -71.92 34.61 -54.68
C ARG A 162 -72.79 35.82 -54.33
N GLY A 163 -72.34 36.67 -53.39
CA GLY A 163 -73.05 37.89 -52.97
C GLY A 163 -74.34 37.64 -52.19
N LEU A 164 -74.51 36.45 -51.61
CA LEU A 164 -75.73 36.04 -50.91
C LEU A 164 -75.68 36.27 -49.39
N VAL A 165 -74.54 36.71 -48.84
CA VAL A 165 -74.31 36.98 -47.42
C VAL A 165 -73.56 38.31 -47.27
N ASP A 166 -74.00 39.15 -46.34
CA ASP A 166 -73.42 40.48 -46.08
C ASP A 166 -72.06 40.38 -45.37
N ARG A 167 -71.12 41.28 -45.68
CA ARG A 167 -69.72 41.19 -45.18
C ARG A 167 -69.61 41.27 -43.66
N GLU A 168 -70.60 41.86 -43.00
CA GLU A 168 -70.61 42.13 -41.56
C GLU A 168 -70.76 40.85 -40.71
N VAL A 169 -71.41 39.80 -41.24
CA VAL A 169 -71.59 38.52 -40.54
C VAL A 169 -70.30 37.67 -40.54
N VAL A 170 -69.37 37.95 -41.44
CA VAL A 170 -68.09 37.22 -41.57
C VAL A 170 -66.98 37.85 -40.73
N SER A 171 -67.12 39.12 -40.30
CA SER A 171 -66.12 39.83 -39.49
C SER A 171 -66.29 39.68 -37.98
N ASP A 172 -67.45 39.20 -37.52
CA ASP A 172 -67.81 39.07 -36.09
C ASP A 172 -67.60 37.66 -35.51
N LEU A 173 -67.00 36.74 -36.29
CA LEU A 173 -66.56 35.40 -35.87
C LEU A 173 -65.02 35.34 -35.85
#